data_AF-A0A1V9R517-F1
#
_entry.id   AF-A0A1V9R517-F1
#
_cell.length_a   1.000
_cell.length_b   1.000
_cell.length_c   1.000
_cell.angle_alpha   90.00
_cell.angle_beta   90.00
_cell.angle_gamma   90.00
#
_symmetry.space_group_name_H-M   'P 1'
#
loop_
_entity.id
_entity.type
_entity.pdbx_description
1 polymer ?
#
loop_
_entity_poly.entity_id
_entity_poly.type
_entity_poly.pdbx_seq_one_letter_code
_entity_poly.pdbx_strand_id
1 'polypeptide(L)' 'MTKYTQKFKLDLIQEYLDTGCSQRWLENKYSLPKDTLEKWWTVYNLKGPEGLKLRHFKRKFTVDF' A
#
# COMPACT_ATOMS: atom_id res chain seq x y z
N MET A 1 7.68 -4.64 -11.25
CA MET A 1 6.59 -5.46 -10.67
C MET A 1 6.27 -4.92 -9.29
N THR A 2 5.02 -4.61 -8.99
CA THR A 2 4.66 -4.24 -7.62
C THR A 2 4.41 -5.52 -6.83
N LYS A 3 5.23 -5.78 -5.81
CA LYS A 3 5.16 -7.01 -4.99
C LYS A 3 3.82 -7.18 -4.25
N TYR A 4 3.06 -6.10 -4.05
CA TYR A 4 1.82 -6.10 -3.28
C TYR A 4 0.65 -5.52 -4.09
N THR A 5 -0.40 -6.32 -4.25
CA THR A 5 -1.66 -5.92 -4.89
C THR A 5 -2.41 -4.91 -4.01
N GLN A 6 -3.18 -4.00 -4.63
CA GLN A 6 -3.99 -3.03 -3.88
C GLN A 6 -4.94 -3.69 -2.87
N LYS A 7 -5.60 -4.79 -3.26
CA LYS A 7 -6.50 -5.54 -2.36
C LYS A 7 -5.79 -5.94 -1.08
N PHE A 8 -4.58 -6.49 -1.18
CA PHE A 8 -3.78 -6.88 -0.02
C PHE A 8 -3.47 -5.70 0.92
N LYS A 9 -3.16 -4.53 0.35
CA LYS A 9 -2.92 -3.31 1.16
C LYS A 9 -4.17 -2.86 1.90
N LEU A 10 -5.33 -2.94 1.25
CA LEU A 10 -6.62 -2.55 1.84
C LEU A 10 -7.03 -3.53 2.94
N ASP A 11 -6.90 -4.83 2.70
CA ASP A 11 -7.13 -5.87 3.70
C ASP A 11 -6.31 -5.61 4.97
N LEU A 12 -5.02 -5.30 4.80
CA LEU A 12 -4.10 -5.08 5.90
C LEU A 12 -4.40 -3.81 6.70
N ILE A 13 -4.84 -2.73 6.03
CA ILE A 13 -5.31 -1.51 6.70
C ILE A 13 -6.63 -1.75 7.43
N GLN A 14 -7.53 -2.56 6.87
CA GLN A 14 -8.79 -2.89 7.49
C GLN A 14 -8.59 -3.79 8.72
N GLU A 15 -7.67 -4.77 8.65
CA GLU A 15 -7.25 -5.56 9.82
C GLU A 15 -6.61 -4.67 10.89
N TYR A 16 -5.78 -3.69 10.52
CA TYR A 16 -5.24 -2.71 11.46
C TYR A 16 -6.35 -1.91 12.18
N LEU A 17 -7.39 -1.48 11.44
CA LEU A 17 -8.53 -0.73 12.00
C LEU A 17 -9.40 -1.59 12.91
N ASP A 18 -9.61 -2.86 12.57
CA ASP A 18 -10.44 -3.80 13.32
C ASP A 18 -9.75 -4.28 14.61
N THR A 19 -8.48 -4.69 14.51
CA THR A 19 -7.74 -5.27 15.65
C THR A 19 -7.13 -4.18 16.55
N GLY A 20 -7.00 -2.94 16.08
CA GLY A 20 -6.39 -1.83 16.84
C GLY A 20 -4.93 -2.09 17.25
N CYS A 21 -4.25 -3.03 16.58
CA CYS A 21 -2.90 -3.48 16.90
C CYS A 21 -1.84 -2.49 16.42
N SER A 22 -0.65 -2.50 17.03
CA SER A 22 0.48 -1.69 16.57
C SER A 22 0.88 -2.04 15.14
N GLN A 23 1.11 -1.02 14.30
CA GLN A 23 1.53 -1.19 12.90
C GLN A 23 2.75 -2.12 12.76
N ARG A 24 3.73 -1.97 13.66
CA ARG A 24 4.94 -2.78 13.70
C ARG A 24 4.70 -4.26 13.94
N TRP A 25 3.65 -4.61 14.69
CA TRP A 25 3.27 -6.00 14.93
C TRP A 25 2.69 -6.62 13.66
N LEU A 26 1.83 -5.88 12.97
CA LEU A 26 1.25 -6.28 11.69
C LEU A 26 2.33 -6.44 10.62
N GLU A 27 3.27 -5.49 10.54
CA GLU A 27 4.41 -5.57 9.63
C GLU A 27 5.24 -6.84 9.89
N ASN A 28 5.48 -7.21 11.15
CA ASN A 28 6.21 -8.43 11.49
C ASN A 28 5.41 -9.70 11.13
N LYS A 29 4.11 -9.72 11.41
CA LYS A 29 3.19 -10.83 11.08
C LYS A 29 3.19 -11.14 9.58
N TYR A 30 3.16 -10.12 8.75
CA TYR A 30 3.14 -10.26 7.29
C TYR A 30 4.54 -10.20 6.64
N SER A 31 5.62 -10.20 7.45
CA SER A 31 7.01 -10.04 6.97
C SER A 31 7.16 -8.85 6.00
N LEU A 32 6.50 -7.74 6.32
CA LEU A 32 6.60 -6.50 5.58
C LEU A 32 7.87 -5.75 6.00
N PRO A 33 8.48 -5.00 5.07
CA PRO A 33 9.54 -4.08 5.42
C PRO A 33 9.00 -3.04 6.42
N LYS A 34 9.87 -2.61 7.33
CA LYS A 34 9.57 -1.52 8.26
C LYS A 34 9.11 -0.27 7.51
N ASP A 35 8.18 0.49 8.10
CA ASP A 35 7.62 1.73 7.55
C ASP A 35 6.77 1.51 6.27
N THR A 36 6.46 0.27 5.91
CA THR A 36 5.63 -0.03 4.73
C THR A 36 4.17 0.27 5.04
N LEU A 37 3.71 -0.16 6.21
CA LEU A 37 2.33 0.05 6.63
C LEU A 37 2.07 1.53 6.92
N GLU A 38 3.03 2.23 7.53
CA GLU A 38 2.96 3.68 7.76
C GLU A 38 2.80 4.47 6.46
N LYS A 39 3.57 4.11 5.42
CA LYS A 39 3.43 4.73 4.09
C LYS A 39 2.05 4.47 3.49
N TRP A 40 1.53 3.26 3.61
CA TRP A 40 0.20 2.94 3.10
C TRP A 40 -0.90 3.66 3.88
N TRP A 41 -0.77 3.74 5.20
CA TRP A 41 -1.66 4.49 6.07
C TRP A 41 -1.68 5.98 5.72
N THR A 42 -0.50 6.59 5.53
CA THR A 42 -0.38 8.00 5.14
C THR A 42 -1.08 8.27 3.81
N VAL A 43 -0.86 7.39 2.82
CA VAL A 43 -1.50 7.50 1.51
C VAL A 43 -3.02 7.30 1.60
N TYR A 44 -3.46 6.33 2.42
CA TYR A 44 -4.88 6.07 2.68
C TYR A 44 -5.54 7.26 3.37
N ASN A 45 -4.89 7.87 4.36
CA ASN A 45 -5.40 9.04 5.08
C ASN A 45 -5.48 10.28 4.17
N LEU A 46 -4.50 10.46 3.27
CA LEU A 46 -4.45 11.62 2.39
C LEU A 46 -5.36 11.51 1.15
N LYS A 47 -5.51 10.31 0.58
CA LYS A 47 -6.15 10.09 -0.73
C LYS A 47 -7.23 9.02 -0.71
N GLY A 48 -7.55 8.46 0.46
CA GLY A 48 -8.47 7.35 0.60
C GLY A 48 -7.96 6.04 -0.03
N PRO A 49 -8.85 5.05 -0.21
CA PRO A 49 -8.51 3.75 -0.82
C PRO A 49 -8.01 3.86 -2.26
N GLU A 50 -8.32 4.97 -2.95
CA GLU A 50 -7.84 5.24 -4.30
C GLU A 50 -6.34 5.57 -4.36
N GLY A 51 -5.78 6.16 -3.28
CA GLY A 51 -4.34 6.44 -3.19
C GLY A 51 -3.47 5.18 -3.21
N LEU A 52 -4.01 4.05 -2.75
CA LEU A 52 -3.34 2.75 -2.72
C LEU A 52 -3.41 2.02 -4.06
N LYS A 53 -4.19 2.52 -5.04
CA LYS A 53 -4.24 1.97 -6.40
C LYS A 53 -2.83 1.95 -6.96
N LEU A 54 -2.48 0.81 -7.55
CA LEU A 54 -1.24 0.71 -8.31
C LEU A 54 -1.27 1.75 -9.42
N ARG A 55 -0.38 2.73 -9.35
CA ARG A 55 -0.18 3.66 -10.46
C ARG A 55 0.50 2.86 -11.57
N HIS A 56 -0.31 2.24 -12.43
CA HIS A 56 0.15 1.70 -13.70
C HIS A 56 0.50 2.86 -14.61
N PHE A 57 1.62 3.53 -14.35
CA PHE A 57 2.15 4.50 -15.31
C PHE A 57 2.77 3.69 -16.45
N LYS A 58 1.96 3.34 -17.45
CA LYS A 58 2.50 3.00 -18.77
C LYS A 58 3.11 4.29 -19.31
N ARG A 59 4.41 4.53 -19.08
CA ARG A 59 5.16 5.52 -19.86
C ARG A 59 5.10 5.02 -21.30
N LYS A 60 4.16 5.51 -22.11
CA LYS A 60 4.28 5.43 -23.56
C LYS A 60 5.41 6.38 -23.92
N PHE A 61 6.63 5.86 -23.99
CA PHE A 61 7.73 6.54 -24.63
C PHE A 61 7.48 6.40 -26.13
N THR A 62 6.72 7.31 -26.72
CA THR A 62 6.74 7.49 -28.17
C THR A 62 7.99 8.31 -28.46
N VAL A 63 9.09 7.62 -28.75
CA VAL A 63 10.20 8.25 -29.45
C VAL A 63 9.72 8.47 -30.87
N ASP A 64 9.40 9.72 -31.19
CA ASP A 64 9.21 10.17 -32.58
C ASP A 64 10.62 10.34 -33.15
N PHE A 65 10.88 9.70 -34.30
CA PHE A 65 12.18 9.57 -34.95
C PHE A 65 12.55 10.81 -35.76
#